data_AF-A0A1T4Z543-F1
#
_entry.id   AF-A0A1T4Z543-F1
#
_cell.length_a   1.000
_cell.length_b   1.000
_cell.length_c   1.000
_cell.angle_alpha   90.00
_cell.angle_beta   90.00
_cell.angle_gamma   90.00
#
_symmetry.space_group_name_H-M   'P 1'
#
loop_
_entity.id
_entity.type
_entity.pdbx_description
1 polymer ?
#
loop_
_entity_poly.entity_id
_entity_poly.type
_entity_poly.pdbx_seq_one_letter_code
_entity_poly.pdbx_strand_id
1 'polypeptide(L)'
;MNGPQKTLATALTAGVLALGLGACGQSQEEKEAAACDALDELGTTLTEVGSTLTADSTVEEWRDARFEVRKAIDKAEDKVDEADEAAWDEVDDAWERFEDGVQNVDGSATVPEATASLASDFEAVKSARERAASGLSC
;
A
#
# COMPACT_ATOMS: atom_id res chain seq x y z
N MET A 1 -1.95 51.08 49.67
CA MET A 1 -3.13 51.64 48.99
C MET A 1 -3.90 50.48 48.37
N ASN A 2 -5.15 50.28 48.81
CA ASN A 2 -6.21 49.43 48.22
C ASN A 2 -6.41 49.79 46.72
N GLY A 3 -6.85 48.99 45.75
CA GLY A 3 -7.51 47.67 45.58
C GLY A 3 -7.72 47.47 44.04
N PRO A 4 -8.78 46.82 43.53
CA PRO A 4 -9.00 45.36 43.48
C PRO A 4 -9.40 44.78 42.08
N GLN A 5 -9.43 43.44 42.03
CA GLN A 5 -10.42 42.55 41.34
C GLN A 5 -10.45 42.30 39.80
N LYS A 6 -10.30 40.98 39.52
CA LYS A 6 -11.14 40.09 38.70
C LYS A 6 -11.15 40.26 37.17
N THR A 7 -10.64 39.25 36.49
CA THR A 7 -11.51 38.30 35.76
C THR A 7 -10.83 36.95 35.58
N LEU A 8 -11.57 35.90 35.93
CA LEU A 8 -11.32 34.51 35.58
C LEU A 8 -11.39 34.35 34.06
N ALA A 9 -10.42 33.67 33.47
CA ALA A 9 -10.60 33.01 32.19
C ALA A 9 -9.94 31.63 32.28
N THR A 10 -10.77 30.66 32.69
CA THR A 10 -10.54 29.24 32.49
C THR A 10 -10.38 28.98 31.01
N ALA A 11 -9.18 28.58 30.57
CA ALA A 11 -8.99 27.88 29.31
C ALA A 11 -8.41 26.50 29.64
N LEU A 12 -9.32 25.52 29.67
CA LEU A 12 -9.02 24.10 29.55
C LEU A 12 -8.44 23.86 28.17
N THR A 13 -7.15 23.56 28.09
CA THR A 13 -6.59 22.64 27.10
C THR A 13 -5.46 21.87 27.77
N ALA A 14 -5.84 20.71 28.32
CA ALA A 14 -4.94 19.65 28.69
C ALA A 14 -4.25 19.11 27.43
N GLY A 15 -2.96 18.79 27.53
CA GLY A 15 -2.19 18.14 26.47
C GLY A 15 -0.94 18.90 26.03
N VAL A 16 -0.08 19.28 26.98
CA VAL A 16 1.30 19.66 26.64
C VAL A 16 2.04 18.35 26.28
N LEU A 17 2.05 18.00 24.99
CA LEU A 17 3.02 17.07 24.43
C LEU A 17 4.36 17.81 24.31
N ALA A 18 5.03 17.92 25.45
CA ALA A 18 6.45 18.23 25.49
C ALA A 18 7.23 16.93 25.26
N LEU A 19 7.53 16.64 24.00
CA LEU A 19 8.60 15.74 23.57
C LEU A 19 9.28 16.49 22.41
N GLY A 20 10.32 17.26 22.68
CA GLY A 20 11.66 16.67 22.74
C GLY A 20 12.35 16.98 21.42
N LEU A 21 13.02 18.13 21.37
CA LEU A 21 13.95 18.48 20.31
C LEU A 21 15.06 17.43 20.25
N GLY A 22 15.00 16.51 19.29
CA GLY A 22 16.03 15.49 19.09
C GLY A 22 15.86 14.76 17.77
N ALA A 23 16.84 14.94 16.86
CA ALA A 23 17.05 14.18 15.61
C ALA A 23 15.84 14.05 14.66
N CYS A 24 15.84 14.80 13.56
CA CYS A 24 14.86 14.72 12.48
C CYS A 24 14.81 13.32 11.85
N GLY A 25 13.93 12.45 12.33
CA GLY A 25 13.57 11.17 11.75
C GLY A 25 12.14 10.84 12.18
N GLN A 26 11.35 10.24 11.29
CA GLN A 26 9.99 9.79 11.63
C GLN A 26 10.05 8.77 12.78
N SER A 27 9.09 8.87 13.69
CA SER A 27 8.84 7.85 14.69
C SER A 27 8.33 6.56 14.03
N GLN A 28 8.45 5.43 14.74
CA GLN A 28 7.93 4.14 14.25
C GLN A 28 6.43 4.21 13.94
N GLU A 29 5.66 4.86 14.81
CA GLU A 29 4.21 5.02 14.65
C GLU A 29 3.85 5.86 13.40
N GLU A 30 4.65 6.89 13.09
CA GLU A 30 4.48 7.66 11.85
C GLU A 30 4.85 6.87 10.58
N LYS A 31 5.78 5.92 10.68
CA LYS A 31 6.15 5.04 9.56
C LYS A 31 5.08 3.99 9.31
N GLU A 32 4.58 3.34 10.35
CA GLU A 32 3.49 2.36 10.26
C GLU A 32 2.23 2.99 9.66
N ALA A 33 1.87 4.22 10.10
CA ALA A 33 0.75 4.95 9.50
C ALA A 33 0.97 5.23 8.00
N ALA A 34 2.18 5.66 7.60
CA ALA A 34 2.50 5.90 6.20
C ALA A 34 2.49 4.60 5.37
N ALA A 35 2.91 3.47 5.95
CA ALA A 35 2.85 2.16 5.32
C ALA A 35 1.39 1.71 5.12
N CYS A 36 0.51 1.91 6.10
CA CYS A 36 -0.92 1.62 5.96
C CYS A 36 -1.55 2.45 4.84
N ASP A 37 -1.30 3.77 4.81
CA ASP A 37 -1.81 4.65 3.75
C ASP A 37 -1.33 4.19 2.36
N ALA A 38 -0.05 3.81 2.24
CA ALA A 38 0.52 3.34 0.99
C ALA A 38 -0.07 1.99 0.55
N LEU A 39 -0.28 1.06 1.48
CA LEU A 39 -0.97 -0.19 1.21
C LEU A 39 -2.42 0.07 0.77
N ASP A 40 -3.13 1.03 1.37
CA ASP A 40 -4.50 1.44 0.98
C ASP A 40 -4.55 2.00 -0.45
N GLU A 41 -3.59 2.84 -0.85
CA GLU A 41 -3.46 3.32 -2.24
C GLU A 41 -3.17 2.15 -3.21
N LEU A 42 -2.29 1.22 -2.82
CA LEU A 42 -2.03 0.01 -3.61
C LEU A 42 -3.28 -0.86 -3.73
N GLY A 43 -4.01 -1.09 -2.63
CA GLY A 43 -5.25 -1.86 -2.62
C GLY A 43 -6.34 -1.25 -3.50
N THR A 44 -6.45 0.08 -3.51
CA THR A 44 -7.34 0.82 -4.42
C THR A 44 -6.96 0.58 -5.87
N THR A 45 -5.67 0.72 -6.20
CA THR A 45 -5.15 0.47 -7.56
C THR A 45 -5.43 -0.96 -8.01
N LEU A 46 -5.15 -1.96 -7.16
CA LEU A 46 -5.42 -3.37 -7.44
C LEU A 46 -6.91 -3.65 -7.64
N THR A 47 -7.78 -2.94 -6.92
CA THR A 47 -9.23 -3.06 -7.07
C THR A 47 -9.70 -2.45 -8.38
N GLU A 48 -9.23 -1.25 -8.73
CA GLU A 48 -9.57 -0.58 -9.99
C GLU A 48 -9.11 -1.42 -11.19
N VAL A 49 -7.86 -1.86 -11.18
CA VAL A 49 -7.30 -2.74 -12.21
C VAL A 49 -8.10 -4.05 -12.29
N GLY A 50 -8.35 -4.72 -11.15
CA GLY A 50 -9.12 -5.96 -11.10
C GLY A 50 -10.58 -5.81 -11.52
N SER A 51 -11.15 -4.60 -11.47
CA SER A 51 -12.49 -4.33 -11.97
C SER A 51 -12.55 -4.18 -13.50
N THR A 52 -11.40 -3.89 -14.12
CA THR A 52 -11.24 -3.73 -15.58
C THR A 52 -10.73 -4.99 -16.26
N LEU A 53 -9.93 -5.80 -15.55
CA LEU A 53 -9.40 -7.06 -16.05
C LEU A 53 -10.30 -8.22 -15.67
N THR A 54 -10.56 -9.09 -16.63
CA THR A 54 -11.33 -10.32 -16.44
C THR A 54 -10.62 -11.50 -17.09
N ALA A 55 -11.12 -12.72 -16.86
CA ALA A 55 -10.64 -13.92 -17.53
C ALA A 55 -10.84 -13.91 -19.06
N ASP A 56 -11.62 -12.95 -19.58
CA ASP A 56 -11.82 -12.73 -21.01
C ASP A 56 -10.94 -11.60 -21.57
N SER A 57 -10.18 -10.89 -20.72
CA SER A 57 -9.28 -9.82 -21.14
C SER A 57 -8.11 -10.37 -21.97
N THR A 58 -7.62 -9.52 -22.87
CA THR A 58 -6.46 -9.78 -23.73
C THR A 58 -5.16 -9.61 -22.96
N VAL A 59 -4.11 -10.27 -23.43
CA VAL A 59 -2.75 -10.15 -22.86
C VAL A 59 -2.22 -8.71 -22.91
N GLU A 60 -2.61 -7.93 -23.92
CA GLU A 60 -2.24 -6.50 -24.01
C GLU A 60 -2.87 -5.68 -22.87
N GLU A 61 -4.15 -5.92 -22.54
CA GLU A 61 -4.79 -5.25 -21.39
C GLU A 61 -4.09 -5.60 -20.07
N TRP A 62 -3.65 -6.85 -19.90
CA TRP A 62 -2.85 -7.26 -18.74
C TRP A 62 -1.48 -6.58 -18.69
N ARG A 63 -0.82 -6.36 -19.84
CA ARG A 63 0.45 -5.63 -19.92
C ARG A 63 0.31 -4.17 -19.56
N ASP A 64 -0.77 -3.52 -20.01
CA ASP A 64 -1.04 -2.12 -19.67
C ASP A 64 -1.36 -1.99 -18.18
N ALA A 65 -2.18 -2.89 -17.64
CA ALA A 65 -2.50 -2.92 -16.22
C ALA A 65 -1.27 -3.16 -15.34
N ARG A 66 -0.36 -4.05 -15.75
CA ARG A 66 0.92 -4.29 -15.07
C ARG A 66 1.69 -2.98 -14.86
N PHE A 67 1.67 -2.07 -15.83
CA PHE A 67 2.37 -0.79 -15.70
C PHE A 67 1.78 0.10 -14.61
N GLU A 68 0.45 0.16 -14.49
CA GLU A 68 -0.19 0.95 -13.43
C GLU A 68 0.01 0.34 -12.05
N VAL A 69 -0.07 -0.99 -11.93
CA VAL A 69 0.18 -1.68 -10.66
C VAL A 69 1.65 -1.52 -10.24
N ARG A 70 2.61 -1.61 -11.16
CA ARG A 70 4.04 -1.43 -10.86
C ARG A 70 4.32 -0.08 -10.20
N LYS A 71 3.70 1.00 -10.69
CA LYS A 71 3.85 2.33 -10.09
C LYS A 71 3.29 2.40 -8.67
N ALA A 72 2.20 1.69 -8.38
CA ALA A 72 1.62 1.64 -7.05
C ALA A 72 2.49 0.79 -6.10
N ILE A 73 3.04 -0.32 -6.61
CA ILE A 73 4.02 -1.16 -5.91
C ILE A 73 5.26 -0.31 -5.54
N ASP A 74 5.88 0.38 -6.50
CA ASP A 74 7.05 1.26 -6.27
C ASP A 74 6.82 2.30 -5.16
N LYS A 75 5.61 2.86 -5.10
CA LYS A 75 5.26 3.85 -4.07
C LYS A 75 5.08 3.22 -2.69
N ALA A 76 4.61 1.97 -2.64
CA ALA A 76 4.34 1.26 -1.40
C ALA A 76 5.61 0.65 -0.81
N GLU A 77 6.51 0.13 -1.65
CA GLU A 77 7.82 -0.45 -1.28
C GLU A 77 8.56 0.41 -0.26
N ASP A 78 8.89 1.65 -0.64
CA ASP A 78 9.62 2.60 0.21
C ASP A 78 8.97 2.83 1.58
N LYS A 79 7.63 2.70 1.67
CA LYS A 79 6.88 2.97 2.91
C LYS A 79 6.68 1.75 3.77
N VAL A 80 6.44 0.60 3.15
CA VAL A 80 6.27 -0.67 3.85
C VAL A 80 7.63 -1.16 4.36
N ASP A 81 8.70 -1.09 3.55
CA ASP A 81 10.06 -1.49 3.97
C ASP A 81 10.59 -0.68 5.16
N GLU A 82 10.30 0.62 5.19
CA GLU A 82 10.70 1.48 6.30
C GLU A 82 10.01 1.11 7.63
N ALA A 83 8.86 0.43 7.57
CA ALA A 83 8.03 0.02 8.70
C ALA A 83 8.23 -1.47 9.08
N ASP A 84 8.14 -2.38 8.11
CA ASP A 84 8.31 -3.84 8.22
C ASP A 84 8.68 -4.47 6.85
N GLU A 85 9.98 -4.67 6.60
CA GLU A 85 10.54 -5.34 5.41
C GLU A 85 9.92 -6.73 5.15
N ALA A 86 9.66 -7.51 6.20
CA ALA A 86 9.11 -8.86 6.03
C ALA A 86 7.65 -8.84 5.53
N ALA A 87 6.91 -7.77 5.82
CA ALA A 87 5.56 -7.57 5.29
C ALA A 87 5.59 -7.24 3.79
N TRP A 88 6.65 -6.58 3.31
CA TRP A 88 6.81 -6.25 1.90
C TRP A 88 7.29 -7.42 1.06
N ASP A 89 8.22 -8.25 1.57
CA ASP A 89 8.77 -9.42 0.86
C ASP A 89 7.68 -10.29 0.21
N GLU A 90 6.56 -10.55 0.91
CA GLU A 90 5.47 -11.37 0.37
C GLU A 90 4.73 -10.67 -0.79
N VAL A 91 4.60 -9.34 -0.72
CA VAL A 91 3.97 -8.52 -1.78
C VAL A 91 4.87 -8.51 -3.01
N ASP A 92 6.17 -8.30 -2.82
CA ASP A 92 7.16 -8.29 -3.90
C ASP A 92 7.22 -9.65 -4.61
N ASP A 93 7.34 -10.74 -3.84
CA ASP A 93 7.29 -12.12 -4.34
C ASP A 93 6.04 -12.41 -5.19
N ALA A 94 4.87 -11.93 -4.75
CA ALA A 94 3.62 -12.11 -5.48
C ALA A 94 3.59 -11.26 -6.74
N TRP A 95 4.11 -10.03 -6.66
CA TRP A 95 4.23 -9.12 -7.79
C TRP A 95 5.17 -9.65 -8.86
N GLU A 96 6.36 -10.13 -8.50
CA GLU A 96 7.34 -10.70 -9.43
C GLU A 96 6.74 -11.88 -10.21
N ARG A 97 6.01 -12.78 -9.54
CA ARG A 97 5.33 -13.91 -10.22
C ARG A 97 4.31 -13.44 -11.23
N PHE A 98 3.49 -12.45 -10.87
CA PHE A 98 2.54 -11.86 -11.81
C PHE A 98 3.26 -11.17 -12.98
N GLU A 99 4.30 -10.39 -12.69
CA GLU A 99 5.09 -9.67 -13.68
C GLU A 99 5.75 -10.62 -14.69
N ASP A 100 6.35 -11.70 -14.20
CA ASP A 100 6.91 -12.78 -15.00
C ASP A 100 5.85 -13.51 -15.80
N GLY A 101 4.69 -13.79 -15.20
CA GLY A 101 3.54 -14.35 -15.89
C GLY A 101 3.19 -13.52 -17.13
N VAL A 102 3.02 -12.20 -16.97
CA VAL A 102 2.68 -11.26 -18.05
C VAL A 102 3.76 -11.20 -19.13
N GLN A 103 5.04 -11.25 -18.75
CA GLN A 103 6.16 -11.22 -19.70
C GLN A 103 6.31 -12.52 -20.50
N ASN A 104 6.05 -13.65 -19.86
CA ASN A 104 6.24 -14.99 -20.43
C ASN A 104 5.01 -15.52 -21.18
N VAL A 105 3.88 -14.80 -21.21
CA VAL A 105 2.77 -15.17 -22.09
C VAL A 105 3.22 -15.08 -23.55
N ASP A 106 3.40 -16.25 -24.16
CA ASP A 106 3.67 -16.40 -25.58
C ASP A 106 2.51 -15.77 -26.38
N GLY A 107 2.83 -14.96 -27.40
CA GLY A 107 1.81 -14.34 -28.26
C GLY A 107 0.95 -15.35 -29.04
N SER A 108 1.33 -16.63 -29.02
CA SER A 108 0.59 -17.76 -29.60
C SER A 108 -0.17 -18.62 -28.58
N ALA A 109 -0.08 -18.33 -27.27
CA ALA A 109 -0.89 -19.01 -26.27
C ALA A 109 -2.37 -18.77 -26.54
N THR A 110 -3.19 -19.78 -26.29
CA THR A 110 -4.65 -19.64 -26.24
C THR A 110 -4.97 -18.60 -25.18
N VAL A 111 -5.38 -17.40 -25.63
CA VAL A 111 -5.67 -16.21 -24.80
C VAL A 111 -6.40 -16.57 -23.48
N PRO A 112 -7.41 -17.46 -23.44
CA PRO A 112 -8.13 -17.75 -22.19
C PRO A 112 -7.29 -18.43 -21.09
N GLU A 113 -6.38 -19.34 -21.43
CA GLU A 113 -5.58 -20.07 -20.42
C GLU A 113 -4.49 -19.18 -19.82
N ALA A 114 -3.87 -18.35 -20.65
CA ALA A 114 -2.91 -17.36 -20.19
C ALA A 114 -3.59 -16.33 -19.28
N THR A 115 -4.72 -15.77 -19.71
CA THR A 115 -5.50 -14.80 -18.94
C THR A 115 -5.99 -15.37 -17.61
N ALA A 116 -6.38 -16.66 -17.55
CA ALA A 116 -6.77 -17.32 -16.31
C ALA A 116 -5.61 -17.44 -15.30
N SER A 117 -4.40 -17.76 -15.76
CA SER A 117 -3.21 -17.79 -14.89
C SER A 117 -2.91 -16.40 -14.33
N LEU A 118 -2.91 -15.37 -15.20
CA LEU A 118 -2.67 -13.99 -14.81
C LEU A 118 -3.69 -13.48 -13.78
N ALA A 119 -4.96 -13.85 -13.94
CA ALA A 119 -6.00 -13.53 -12.95
C ALA A 119 -5.70 -14.18 -11.60
N SER A 120 -5.24 -15.44 -11.57
CA SER A 120 -4.85 -16.11 -10.32
C SER A 120 -3.66 -15.43 -9.65
N ASP A 121 -2.62 -15.08 -10.42
CA ASP A 121 -1.43 -14.40 -9.89
C ASP A 121 -1.78 -12.99 -9.37
N PHE A 122 -2.67 -12.29 -10.06
CA PHE A 122 -3.16 -10.98 -9.63
C PHE A 122 -3.95 -11.03 -8.32
N GLU A 123 -4.78 -12.06 -8.11
CA GLU A 123 -5.45 -12.30 -6.82
C GLU A 123 -4.44 -12.65 -5.70
N ALA A 124 -3.32 -13.29 -6.05
CA ALA A 124 -2.24 -13.53 -5.10
C ALA A 124 -1.59 -12.22 -4.64
N VAL A 125 -1.38 -11.25 -5.54
CA VAL A 125 -0.89 -9.90 -5.19
C VAL A 125 -1.84 -9.19 -4.21
N LYS A 126 -3.15 -9.23 -4.47
CA LYS A 126 -4.16 -8.68 -3.55
C LYS A 126 -4.09 -9.32 -2.17
N SER A 127 -4.02 -10.65 -2.14
CA SER A 127 -3.95 -11.42 -0.90
C SER A 127 -2.68 -11.13 -0.11
N ALA A 128 -1.52 -11.00 -0.78
CA ALA A 128 -0.26 -10.63 -0.15
C ALA A 128 -0.34 -9.23 0.47
N ARG A 129 -0.89 -8.26 -0.26
CA ARG A 129 -1.14 -6.90 0.26
C ARG A 129 -2.04 -6.92 1.50
N GLU A 130 -3.09 -7.73 1.52
CA GLU A 130 -4.00 -7.85 2.68
C GLU A 130 -3.27 -8.42 3.91
N ARG A 131 -2.36 -9.38 3.71
CA ARG A 131 -1.52 -9.92 4.78
C ARG A 131 -0.52 -8.89 5.29
N ALA A 132 0.12 -8.14 4.39
CA ALA A 132 1.02 -7.06 4.76
C ALA A 132 0.32 -6.01 5.64
N ALA A 133 -0.88 -5.58 5.21
CA ALA A 133 -1.72 -4.67 5.98
C ALA A 133 -2.09 -5.24 7.35
N SER A 134 -2.53 -6.51 7.40
CA SER A 134 -2.87 -7.18 8.65
C SER A 134 -1.67 -7.31 9.59
N GLY A 135 -0.47 -7.55 9.06
CA GLY A 135 0.78 -7.63 9.82
C GLY A 135 1.15 -6.30 10.48
N LEU A 136 0.94 -5.21 9.77
CA LEU A 136 1.11 -3.83 10.25
C LEU A 136 -0.06 -3.32 11.11
N SER A 137 -1.10 -4.15 11.33
CA SER A 137 -2.33 -3.77 12.04
C SER A 137 -3.06 -2.58 11.41
N CYS A 138 -2.95 -2.47 10.09
CA CYS A 138 -3.95 -1.82 9.25
C CYS A 138 -5.16 -2.78 9.12
#